data_AF-F0GF01-F1
#
_entry.id   AF-F0GF01-F1
#
_cell.length_a   1.000
_cell.length_b   1.000
_cell.length_c   1.000
_cell.angle_alpha   90.00
_cell.angle_beta   90.00
_cell.angle_gamma   90.00
#
_symmetry.space_group_name_H-M   'P 1'
#
loop_
_entity.id
_entity.type
_entity.pdbx_description
1 polymer ?
#
loop_
_entity_poly.entity_id
_entity_poly.type
_entity_poly.pdbx_seq_one_letter_code
_entity_poly.pdbx_strand_id
1 'polypeptide(L)'
;YNPWVSLAWLVTGKTVGGLRLYPQRNLLDRETALRMWTEYVTWFSNEEGRKGRIAVGQLADLMVPDRDFFACAADDIAGTTALLTVVGGRIVWGAGPFASHDAPIPPAMPDWSPVREYGGYGGWGATQRNGAPLQRAAAAAMCGCATACGLHGHAHASAWGSALPTSDA
;
A
#
# COMPACT_ATOMS: atom_id res chain seq x y z
N TYR A 1 7.21 -2.60 -4.29
CA TYR A 1 8.17 -2.32 -3.21
C TYR A 1 7.46 -1.49 -2.14
N ASN A 2 7.59 -1.82 -0.85
CA ASN A 2 6.92 -1.11 0.25
C ASN A 2 7.97 -0.52 1.22
N PRO A 3 8.18 0.81 1.25
CA PRO A 3 9.21 1.45 2.09
C PRO A 3 8.93 1.31 3.60
N TRP A 4 7.66 1.16 3.98
CA TRP A 4 7.27 1.06 5.39
C TRP A 4 7.72 -0.23 6.05
N VAL A 5 7.84 -1.32 5.29
CA VAL A 5 8.42 -2.59 5.79
C VAL A 5 9.89 -2.37 6.16
N SER A 6 10.64 -1.63 5.34
CA SER A 6 12.03 -1.30 5.63
C SER A 6 12.16 -0.35 6.81
N LEU A 7 11.31 0.67 6.93
CA LEU A 7 11.26 1.55 8.10
C LEU A 7 10.93 0.77 9.39
N ALA A 8 9.94 -0.13 9.34
CA ALA A 8 9.60 -0.98 10.48
C ALA A 8 10.79 -1.87 10.90
N TRP A 9 11.52 -2.43 9.94
CA TRP A 9 12.72 -3.23 10.22
C TRP A 9 13.83 -2.40 10.89
N LEU A 10 14.10 -1.18 10.40
CA LEU A 10 15.11 -0.29 11.00
C LEU A 10 14.78 0.08 12.46
N VAL A 11 13.49 0.29 12.75
CA VAL A 11 13.01 0.71 14.08
C VAL A 11 12.89 -0.47 15.06
N THR A 12 12.51 -1.66 14.58
CA THR A 12 12.19 -2.80 15.46
C THR A 12 13.26 -3.89 15.49
N GLY A 13 14.04 -4.00 14.42
CA GLY A 13 14.95 -5.11 14.14
C GLY A 13 14.24 -6.44 13.87
N LYS A 14 12.92 -6.43 13.64
CA LYS A 14 12.11 -7.63 13.42
C LYS A 14 11.99 -7.96 11.93
N THR A 15 12.08 -9.24 11.58
CA THR A 15 11.69 -9.72 10.25
C THR A 15 10.19 -9.49 10.02
N VAL A 16 9.73 -9.64 8.77
CA VAL A 16 8.28 -9.62 8.45
C VAL A 16 7.50 -10.67 9.25
N GLY A 17 8.14 -11.79 9.60
CA GLY A 17 7.57 -12.84 10.47
C GLY A 17 7.67 -12.56 11.97
N GLY A 18 8.13 -11.37 12.38
CA GLY A 18 8.19 -10.94 13.79
C GLY A 18 9.45 -11.35 14.56
N LEU A 19 10.36 -12.14 13.96
CA LEU A 19 11.61 -12.54 14.62
C LEU A 19 12.55 -11.33 14.78
N ARG A 20 12.90 -10.97 16.01
CA ARG A 20 13.89 -9.92 16.28
C ARG A 20 15.31 -10.44 16.02
N LEU A 21 16.02 -9.78 15.10
CA LEU A 21 17.39 -10.12 14.72
C LEU A 21 18.46 -9.28 15.45
N TYR A 22 18.12 -8.05 15.86
CA TYR A 22 19.10 -7.11 16.42
C TYR A 22 18.76 -6.67 17.85
N PRO A 23 19.78 -6.41 18.70
CA PRO A 23 19.59 -5.79 20.00
C PRO A 23 19.18 -4.32 19.86
N GLN A 24 18.52 -3.77 20.89
CA GLN A 24 17.98 -2.40 20.88
C GLN A 24 19.02 -1.33 20.51
N ARG A 25 20.28 -1.48 20.94
CA ARG A 25 21.38 -0.53 20.66
C ARG A 25 21.77 -0.42 19.18
N ASN A 26 21.34 -1.37 18.36
CA ASN A 26 21.59 -1.40 16.91
C ASN A 26 20.39 -0.89 16.11
N LEU A 27 19.28 -0.53 16.78
CA LEU A 27 18.08 -0.03 16.13
C LEU A 27 18.16 1.48 15.98
N LEU A 28 17.48 2.00 14.96
CA LEU A 28 17.38 3.43 14.74
C LEU A 28 16.13 3.98 15.40
N ASP A 29 16.22 5.23 15.87
CA ASP A 29 15.03 6.01 16.14
C ASP A 29 14.29 6.31 14.83
N ARG A 30 13.01 6.69 14.96
CA ARG A 30 12.12 6.91 13.83
C ARG A 30 12.58 8.05 12.93
N GLU A 31 13.10 9.13 13.49
CA GLU A 31 13.56 10.27 12.71
C GLU A 31 14.77 9.89 11.87
N THR A 32 15.77 9.24 12.49
CA THR A 32 16.96 8.76 11.77
C THR A 32 16.58 7.77 10.66
N ALA A 33 15.68 6.83 10.94
CA ALA A 33 15.20 5.89 9.93
C ALA A 33 14.49 6.59 8.76
N LEU A 34 13.66 7.60 9.03
CA LEU A 34 12.97 8.37 8.00
C LEU A 34 13.96 9.19 7.16
N ARG A 35 14.92 9.86 7.79
CA ARG A 35 15.97 10.62 7.08
C ARG A 35 16.83 9.73 6.20
N MET A 36 17.15 8.51 6.66
CA MET A 36 17.85 7.52 5.82
C MET A 36 17.09 7.19 4.54
N TRP A 37 15.77 7.08 4.59
CA TRP A 37 14.96 6.76 3.41
C TRP A 37 14.55 7.95 2.55
N THR A 38 14.82 9.18 3.00
CA THR A 38 14.36 10.39 2.31
C THR A 38 15.53 11.31 1.98
N GLU A 39 16.15 11.91 2.98
CA GLU A 39 17.22 12.88 2.84
C GLU A 39 18.56 12.24 2.50
N TYR A 40 19.02 11.28 3.31
CA TYR A 40 20.40 10.77 3.22
C TYR A 40 20.62 9.81 2.06
N VAL A 41 19.58 9.32 1.39
CA VAL A 41 19.73 8.49 0.19
C VAL A 41 19.94 9.30 -1.08
N THR A 42 19.69 10.62 -1.04
CA THR A 42 19.73 11.47 -2.25
C THR A 42 21.09 11.55 -2.94
N TRP A 43 22.18 11.33 -2.21
CA TRP A 43 23.53 11.26 -2.81
C TRP A 43 23.67 10.12 -3.80
N PHE A 44 22.98 9.01 -3.57
CA PHE A 44 23.06 7.85 -4.44
C PHE A 44 22.51 8.15 -5.85
N SER A 45 21.65 9.16 -5.97
CA SER A 45 21.07 9.59 -7.25
C SER A 45 21.55 10.97 -7.72
N ASN A 46 22.57 11.56 -7.10
CA ASN A 46 23.04 12.94 -7.37
C ASN A 46 21.90 13.98 -7.28
N GLU A 47 21.03 13.84 -6.28
CA GLU A 47 19.86 14.69 -6.07
C GLU A 47 19.87 15.41 -4.72
N GLU A 48 21.04 15.51 -4.09
CA GLU A 48 21.21 16.28 -2.86
C GLU A 48 20.73 17.72 -3.07
N GLY A 49 20.00 18.24 -2.09
CA GLY A 49 19.42 19.58 -2.16
C GLY A 49 18.25 19.72 -3.14
N ARG A 50 17.95 18.72 -3.99
CA ARG A 50 16.82 18.75 -4.94
C ARG A 50 15.55 18.10 -4.39
N LYS A 51 15.69 17.04 -3.57
CA LYS A 51 14.57 16.32 -2.96
C LYS A 51 14.95 15.74 -1.60
N GLY A 52 14.01 14.99 -1.00
CA GLY A 52 14.23 14.24 0.24
C GLY A 52 13.85 14.98 1.51
N ARG A 53 13.49 16.26 1.44
CA ARG A 53 12.96 17.05 2.56
C ARG A 53 11.78 17.92 2.13
N ILE A 54 10.92 18.26 3.08
CA ILE A 54 9.93 19.33 2.90
C ILE A 54 10.66 20.66 3.18
N ALA A 55 11.21 21.26 2.13
CA ALA A 55 11.98 22.49 2.22
C ALA A 55 11.84 23.35 0.96
N VAL A 56 11.93 24.68 1.13
CA VAL A 56 11.94 25.62 0.00
C VAL A 56 13.10 25.31 -0.95
N GLY A 57 12.83 25.33 -2.25
CA GLY A 57 13.81 25.03 -3.30
C GLY A 57 13.90 23.54 -3.69
N GLN A 58 13.25 22.64 -2.95
CA GLN A 58 13.15 21.23 -3.33
C GLN A 58 11.90 20.94 -4.18
N LEU A 59 11.90 19.78 -4.85
CA LEU A 59 10.73 19.27 -5.57
C LEU A 59 9.53 19.17 -4.62
N ALA A 60 8.36 19.53 -5.13
CA ALA A 60 7.08 19.37 -4.43
C ALA A 60 6.60 17.92 -4.50
N ASP A 61 7.43 17.01 -3.98
CA ASP A 61 7.17 15.59 -3.84
C ASP A 61 6.87 15.29 -2.37
N LEU A 62 5.63 14.90 -2.06
CA LEU A 62 5.23 14.58 -0.70
C LEU A 62 4.16 13.49 -0.67
N MET A 63 4.03 12.86 0.50
CA MET A 63 2.94 11.94 0.77
C MET A 63 2.34 12.22 2.14
N VAL A 64 1.04 11.94 2.28
CA VAL A 64 0.33 12.00 3.55
C VAL A 64 0.05 10.56 3.98
N PRO A 65 0.63 10.08 5.09
CA PRO A 65 0.35 8.73 5.57
C PRO A 65 -1.03 8.65 6.23
N ASP A 66 -1.60 7.45 6.27
CA ASP A 66 -2.87 7.17 6.94
C ASP A 66 -2.78 7.10 8.47
N ARG A 67 -1.57 7.22 9.02
CA ARG A 67 -1.30 7.31 10.46
C ARG A 67 -0.03 8.09 10.72
N ASP A 68 0.10 8.57 11.95
CA ASP A 68 1.33 9.23 12.40
C ASP A 68 2.44 8.20 12.64
N PHE A 69 3.44 8.20 11.76
CA PHE A 69 4.62 7.36 11.88
C PHE A 69 5.40 7.57 13.18
N PHE A 70 5.39 8.79 13.74
CA PHE A 70 6.12 9.12 14.95
C PHE A 70 5.41 8.66 16.22
N ALA A 71 4.08 8.47 16.17
CA ALA A 71 3.27 8.13 17.34
C ALA A 71 2.64 6.72 17.32
N CYS A 72 2.47 6.09 16.15
CA CYS A 72 1.83 4.77 16.05
C CYS A 72 2.61 3.67 16.79
N ALA A 73 2.02 2.49 17.00
CA ALA A 73 2.77 1.35 17.54
C ALA A 73 3.83 0.89 16.52
N ALA A 74 4.99 0.41 17.00
CA ALA A 74 6.09 0.06 16.12
C ALA A 74 5.74 -1.09 15.14
N ASP A 75 4.88 -2.02 15.57
CA ASP A 75 4.41 -3.13 14.74
C ASP A 75 3.38 -2.68 13.67
N ASP A 76 2.79 -1.48 13.81
CA ASP A 76 1.85 -0.91 12.83
C ASP A 76 2.54 -0.15 11.69
N ILE A 77 3.84 0.14 11.82
CA ILE A 77 4.60 0.92 10.83
C ILE A 77 4.48 0.27 9.44
N ALA A 78 4.70 -1.05 9.35
CA ALA A 78 4.74 -1.76 8.07
C ALA A 78 3.41 -1.72 7.29
N GLY A 79 2.29 -1.53 8.01
CA GLY A 79 0.96 -1.43 7.41
C GLY A 79 0.59 -0.02 6.95
N THR A 80 1.48 0.98 7.07
CA THR A 80 1.19 2.37 6.71
C THR A 80 0.89 2.49 5.22
N THR A 81 -0.15 3.25 4.89
CA THR A 81 -0.56 3.52 3.50
C THR A 81 -0.62 5.02 3.22
N ALA A 82 -0.71 5.41 1.95
CA ALA A 82 -0.81 6.81 1.55
C ALA A 82 -2.27 7.24 1.39
N LEU A 83 -2.67 8.31 2.07
CA LEU A 83 -3.92 9.03 1.82
C LEU A 83 -3.80 10.01 0.64
N LEU A 84 -2.61 10.56 0.43
CA LEU A 84 -2.32 11.49 -0.66
C LEU A 84 -0.89 11.26 -1.14
N THR A 85 -0.68 11.29 -2.45
CA THR A 85 0.67 11.37 -3.05
C THR A 85 0.71 12.53 -4.03
N VAL A 86 1.69 13.41 -3.87
CA VAL A 86 1.97 14.54 -4.76
C VAL A 86 3.34 14.35 -5.37
N VAL A 87 3.45 14.51 -6.68
CA VAL A 87 4.71 14.42 -7.43
C VAL A 87 4.83 15.66 -8.31
N GLY A 88 5.91 16.43 -8.13
CA GLY A 88 6.17 17.68 -8.84
C GLY A 88 5.03 18.69 -8.71
N GLY A 89 4.36 18.72 -7.55
CA GLY A 89 3.21 19.59 -7.30
C GLY A 89 1.88 19.11 -7.87
N ARG A 90 1.81 17.92 -8.49
CA ARG A 90 0.57 17.32 -9.00
C ARG A 90 0.12 16.16 -8.12
N ILE A 91 -1.16 16.14 -7.77
CA ILE A 91 -1.77 15.01 -7.07
C ILE A 91 -1.83 13.82 -8.05
N VAL A 92 -1.22 12.69 -7.67
CA VAL A 92 -1.19 11.46 -8.47
C VAL A 92 -1.91 10.29 -7.79
N TRP A 93 -2.28 10.47 -6.52
CA TRP A 93 -3.04 9.51 -5.74
C TRP A 93 -3.83 10.24 -4.65
N GLY A 94 -5.10 9.88 -4.50
CA GLY A 94 -5.96 10.36 -3.43
C GLY A 94 -6.84 9.24 -2.87
N ALA A 95 -6.89 9.14 -1.54
CA ALA A 95 -7.73 8.19 -0.82
C ALA A 95 -8.36 8.84 0.42
N GLY A 96 -9.43 8.24 0.93
CA GLY A 96 -10.15 8.75 2.10
C GLY A 96 -10.56 10.22 1.90
N PRO A 97 -10.12 11.16 2.76
CA PRO A 97 -10.43 12.59 2.63
C PRO A 97 -9.99 13.22 1.29
N PHE A 98 -9.03 12.63 0.59
CA PHE A 98 -8.51 13.14 -0.69
C PHE A 98 -9.07 12.40 -1.92
N ALA A 99 -10.05 11.51 -1.75
CA ALA A 99 -10.57 10.67 -2.84
C ALA A 99 -11.13 11.49 -4.02
N SER A 100 -11.70 12.67 -3.77
CA SER A 100 -12.18 13.58 -4.81
C SER A 100 -11.06 14.18 -5.68
N HIS A 101 -9.81 14.09 -5.22
CA HIS A 101 -8.62 14.57 -5.92
C HIS A 101 -7.80 13.45 -6.55
N ASP A 102 -8.29 12.20 -6.52
CA ASP A 102 -7.56 11.06 -7.04
C ASP A 102 -7.38 11.15 -8.57
N ALA A 103 -6.21 10.74 -9.04
CA ALA A 103 -5.96 10.66 -10.47
C ALA A 103 -6.65 9.40 -11.05
N PRO A 104 -7.18 9.45 -12.28
CA PRO A 104 -7.71 8.25 -12.93
C PRO A 104 -6.59 7.21 -13.09
N ILE A 105 -6.92 5.93 -12.95
CA ILE A 105 -5.97 4.84 -13.19
C ILE A 105 -5.53 4.93 -14.65
N PRO A 106 -4.23 5.04 -14.96
CA PRO A 106 -3.77 5.02 -16.34
C PRO A 106 -4.12 3.66 -16.96
N PRO A 107 -4.44 3.62 -18.26
CA PRO A 107 -4.72 2.36 -18.94
C PRO A 107 -3.53 1.42 -18.82
N ALA A 108 -3.80 0.11 -18.78
CA ALA A 108 -2.74 -0.89 -18.74
C ALA A 108 -1.82 -0.74 -19.96
N MET A 109 -0.51 -0.78 -19.72
CA MET A 109 0.52 -0.75 -20.77
C MET A 109 1.12 -2.14 -21.00
N PRO A 110 1.64 -2.42 -22.22
CA PRO A 110 1.59 -1.60 -23.44
C PRO A 110 0.19 -1.59 -24.08
N ASP A 111 0.00 -0.77 -25.12
CA ASP A 111 -1.30 -0.57 -25.76
C ASP A 111 -1.94 -1.85 -26.33
N TRP A 112 -1.13 -2.83 -26.71
CA TRP A 112 -1.59 -4.14 -27.20
C TRP A 112 -1.87 -5.15 -26.08
N SER A 113 -1.67 -4.78 -24.81
CA SER A 113 -1.80 -5.70 -23.69
C SER A 113 -3.22 -6.29 -23.61
N PRO A 114 -3.36 -7.63 -23.55
CA PRO A 114 -4.66 -8.28 -23.34
C PRO A 114 -5.39 -7.77 -22.08
N VAL A 115 -4.66 -7.24 -21.10
CA VAL A 115 -5.22 -6.61 -19.89
C VAL A 115 -6.10 -5.39 -20.21
N ARG A 116 -5.85 -4.70 -21.32
CA ARG A 116 -6.69 -3.57 -21.75
C ARG A 116 -8.06 -4.00 -22.25
N GLU A 117 -8.12 -5.15 -22.92
CA GLU A 117 -9.36 -5.67 -23.51
C GLU A 117 -10.12 -6.58 -22.54
N TYR A 118 -9.40 -7.51 -21.89
CA TYR A 118 -9.99 -8.58 -21.09
C TYR A 118 -9.89 -8.35 -19.58
N GLY A 119 -9.25 -7.26 -19.14
CA GLY A 119 -8.95 -7.01 -17.74
C GLY A 119 -7.77 -7.84 -17.22
N GLY A 120 -7.18 -7.41 -16.10
CA GLY A 120 -6.05 -8.08 -15.47
C GLY A 120 -6.42 -9.39 -14.76
N TYR A 121 -5.42 -10.07 -14.21
CA TYR A 121 -5.67 -11.23 -13.32
C TYR A 121 -6.53 -10.76 -12.12
N GLY A 122 -7.78 -11.23 -12.03
CA GLY A 122 -8.77 -10.72 -11.06
C GLY A 122 -9.78 -9.69 -11.60
N GLY A 123 -9.86 -9.50 -12.93
CA GLY A 123 -10.75 -8.54 -13.61
C GLY A 123 -12.26 -8.66 -13.32
N TRP A 124 -12.71 -9.74 -12.67
CA TRP A 124 -14.09 -9.87 -12.16
C TRP A 124 -14.39 -8.99 -10.93
N GLY A 125 -13.41 -8.26 -10.38
CA GLY A 125 -13.60 -7.33 -9.26
C GLY A 125 -13.06 -5.92 -9.48
N ALA A 126 -12.58 -5.59 -10.68
CA ALA A 126 -11.80 -4.38 -10.97
C ALA A 126 -12.64 -3.09 -11.11
N THR A 127 -13.93 -3.12 -10.74
CA THR A 127 -14.76 -1.92 -10.52
C THR A 127 -14.77 -1.45 -9.07
N GLN A 128 -13.83 -1.88 -8.22
CA GLN A 128 -13.75 -1.43 -6.83
C GLN A 128 -12.77 -0.25 -6.64
N ARG A 129 -13.08 0.92 -7.22
CA ARG A 129 -12.70 2.20 -6.60
C ARG A 129 -13.86 2.66 -5.71
N ASN A 130 -13.96 2.05 -4.54
CA ASN A 130 -14.50 2.64 -3.31
C ASN A 130 -14.23 1.68 -2.13
N GLY A 131 -13.29 2.05 -1.26
CA GLY A 131 -13.09 1.42 0.05
C GLY A 131 -11.98 0.37 0.18
N ALA A 132 -10.79 0.55 -0.42
CA ALA A 132 -9.63 -0.28 -0.05
C ALA A 132 -9.33 -0.13 1.45
N PRO A 133 -9.42 -1.22 2.24
CA PRO A 133 -8.30 -2.14 2.37
C PRO A 133 -8.71 -3.60 2.15
N LEU A 134 -7.73 -4.50 2.23
CA LEU A 134 -7.74 -5.96 2.02
C LEU A 134 -8.74 -6.78 2.90
N GLN A 135 -9.93 -6.28 3.19
CA GLN A 135 -10.90 -6.92 4.09
C GLN A 135 -11.60 -8.14 3.46
N ARG A 136 -11.65 -8.25 2.12
CA ARG A 136 -12.19 -9.45 1.47
C ARG A 136 -11.33 -10.70 1.68
N ALA A 137 -10.02 -10.53 1.87
CA ALA A 137 -9.13 -11.64 2.22
C ALA A 137 -9.29 -12.06 3.71
N ALA A 138 -9.68 -11.12 4.59
CA ALA A 138 -9.87 -11.40 6.01
C ALA A 138 -11.12 -12.25 6.30
N ALA A 139 -12.20 -12.08 5.53
CA ALA A 139 -13.42 -12.88 5.70
C ALA A 139 -13.19 -14.38 5.41
N ALA A 140 -12.35 -14.71 4.42
CA ALA A 140 -12.01 -16.09 4.08
C ALA A 140 -11.16 -16.76 5.18
N ALA A 141 -10.33 -15.99 5.89
CA ALA A 141 -9.51 -16.48 7.01
C ALA A 141 -10.33 -16.78 8.29
N MET A 142 -11.55 -16.23 8.41
CA MET A 142 -12.44 -16.48 9.55
C MET A 142 -13.28 -17.75 9.42
N CYS A 143 -13.37 -18.34 8.22
CA CYS A 143 -14.00 -19.64 8.03
C CYS A 143 -12.95 -20.74 8.25
N GLY A 144 -13.07 -21.50 9.34
CA GLY A 144 -12.17 -22.61 9.73
C GLY A 144 -12.21 -23.84 8.82
N CYS A 145 -12.45 -23.68 7.51
CA CYS A 145 -12.57 -24.76 6.54
C CYS A 145 -11.21 -25.09 5.88
N ALA A 146 -10.20 -25.31 6.70
CA ALA A 146 -8.92 -25.85 6.24
C ALA A 146 -9.02 -27.38 6.09
N THR A 147 -9.38 -27.87 4.90
CA THR A 147 -9.19 -29.29 4.53
C THR A 147 -8.24 -29.44 3.35
N ALA A 148 -6.96 -29.53 3.72
CA ALA A 148 -5.77 -30.23 3.22
C ALA A 148 -5.52 -30.62 1.73
N CYS A 149 -6.45 -30.59 0.78
CA CYS A 149 -6.14 -31.14 -0.56
C CYS A 149 -6.12 -30.14 -1.72
N GLY A 150 -6.51 -28.86 -1.51
CA GLY A 150 -6.22 -27.75 -2.43
C GLY A 150 -6.72 -27.84 -3.88
N LEU A 151 -7.33 -28.96 -4.30
CA LEU A 151 -7.66 -29.21 -5.70
C LEU A 151 -9.01 -28.62 -6.11
N HIS A 152 -9.95 -28.46 -5.18
CA HIS A 152 -11.25 -27.83 -5.44
C HIS A 152 -11.60 -26.84 -4.31
N GLY A 153 -11.62 -25.55 -4.64
CA GLY A 153 -12.19 -24.52 -3.78
C GLY A 153 -13.70 -24.44 -3.99
N HIS A 154 -14.47 -24.26 -2.92
CA HIS A 154 -15.89 -23.94 -2.99
C HIS A 154 -16.07 -22.51 -2.47
N ALA A 155 -16.46 -21.60 -3.37
CA ALA A 155 -16.56 -20.18 -3.09
C ALA A 155 -17.97 -19.86 -2.55
N HIS A 156 -18.15 -19.81 -1.23
CA HIS A 156 -19.42 -19.38 -0.64
C HIS A 156 -19.53 -17.87 -0.47
N ALA A 157 -18.39 -17.18 -0.41
CA ALA A 157 -18.37 -15.72 -0.35
C ALA A 157 -18.88 -15.05 -1.65
N SER A 158 -18.94 -15.79 -2.77
CA SER A 158 -19.53 -15.29 -4.02
C SER A 158 -21.05 -15.17 -3.93
N ALA A 159 -21.73 -16.14 -3.29
CA ALA A 159 -23.19 -16.14 -3.12
C ALA A 159 -23.68 -15.01 -2.20
N TRP A 160 -22.85 -14.58 -1.24
CA TRP A 160 -23.16 -13.43 -0.38
C TRP A 160 -22.88 -12.07 -1.05
N GLY A 161 -22.06 -12.05 -2.11
CA GLY A 161 -21.66 -10.82 -2.80
C GLY A 161 -22.34 -10.56 -4.14
N SER A 162 -23.07 -11.54 -4.69
CA SER A 162 -23.74 -11.39 -5.99
C SER A 162 -25.12 -10.75 -5.81
N ALA A 163 -25.25 -9.49 -6.21
CA ALA A 163 -26.55 -8.91 -6.55
C ALA A 163 -27.03 -9.57 -7.86
N LEU A 164 -27.68 -10.73 -7.75
CA LEU A 164 -28.31 -11.40 -8.88
C LEU A 164 -29.58 -10.61 -9.25
N PRO A 165 -29.82 -10.31 -10.55
CA PRO A 165 -31.02 -9.61 -10.96
C PRO A 165 -32.18 -10.61 -10.91
N THR A 166 -32.88 -10.67 -9.78
CA THR A 166 -34.15 -11.38 -9.67
C THR A 166 -35.27 -10.35 -9.82
N SER A 167 -35.64 -10.05 -11.07
CA SER A 167 -36.96 -9.50 -11.35
C SER A 167 -37.73 -10.53 -12.17
N ASP A 168 -38.88 -10.94 -11.64
CA ASP A 168 -39.82 -11.79 -12.36
C ASP A 168 -40.48 -10.97 -13.49
N ALA A 169 -40.60 -11.58 -14.67
CA ALA A 169 -41.33 -11.04 -15.82
C ALA A 169 -42.84 -11.16 -15.65
#